data_AF-A0A0G8BZZ7-F1
#
_entry.id   AF-A0A0G8BZZ7-F1
#
_cell.length_a   1.000
_cell.length_b   1.000
_cell.length_c   1.000
_cell.angle_alpha   90.00
_cell.angle_beta   90.00
_cell.angle_gamma   90.00
#
_symmetry.space_group_name_H-M   'P 1'
#
loop_
_entity.id
_entity.type
_entity.pdbx_description
1 polymer ?
#
loop_
_entity_poly.entity_id
_entity_poly.type
_entity_poly.pdbx_seq_one_letter_code
_entity_poly.pdbx_strand_id
1 'polypeptide(L)'
;MLAVQPIINFIKKNPEKNWDVVVKDFGRYSTGQFLKYHPYQYNTYFSPVTIEMIGVLLDLEGFLERSFVETLRFLYIMQEESGFCEIVGGNDRLPKSFLPQLEENIIYNQKLMKLHQHDNGVTAFYRNEETFEYSSITGDLVIITIPFSTMRFVEVDPFDSISHEKWKAIRELHYMPATKIGIQFKSRFWEEQGQLGGRIITDLPIRYAYYPSHGIGEKGPAMMLGSYTWSYDALLWDGLSKGDRIYYTLQNLATILGGQVYDEFMSGISKSWTLDPYALGGFALFQAGQESELQPAIIKPEGRLYFAGDHTTLYHGWIQGAIESGVRVAVEVND
;
A
#
# COMPACT_ATOMS: atom_id res chain seq x y z
N MET A 1 -10.64 -18.62 5.57
CA MET A 1 -9.43 -19.47 5.58
C MET A 1 -9.62 -20.84 4.92
N LEU A 2 -10.64 -21.64 5.28
CA LEU A 2 -10.80 -23.00 4.75
C LEU A 2 -10.79 -23.11 3.20
N ALA A 3 -11.39 -22.16 2.49
CA ALA A 3 -11.45 -22.20 1.03
C ALA A 3 -10.10 -21.94 0.32
N VAL A 4 -9.17 -21.23 0.96
CA VAL A 4 -7.85 -20.92 0.38
C VAL A 4 -6.74 -21.80 0.94
N GLN A 5 -6.99 -22.47 2.08
CA GLN A 5 -5.98 -23.29 2.76
C GLN A 5 -5.38 -24.40 1.88
N PRO A 6 -6.14 -25.11 1.03
CA PRO A 6 -5.56 -26.09 0.11
C PRO A 6 -4.54 -25.46 -0.85
N ILE A 7 -4.82 -24.26 -1.35
CA ILE A 7 -3.93 -23.51 -2.25
C ILE A 7 -2.69 -23.05 -1.49
N ILE A 8 -2.86 -22.50 -0.28
CA ILE A 8 -1.73 -22.09 0.57
C ILE A 8 -0.84 -23.27 0.94
N ASN A 9 -1.43 -24.42 1.29
CA ASN A 9 -0.69 -25.65 1.57
C ASN A 9 0.06 -26.16 0.34
N PHE A 10 -0.53 -26.01 -0.85
CA PHE A 10 0.16 -26.30 -2.11
C PHE A 10 1.36 -25.38 -2.30
N ILE A 11 1.20 -24.06 -2.16
CA ILE A 11 2.29 -23.07 -2.25
C ILE A 11 3.42 -23.43 -1.27
N LYS A 12 3.11 -23.69 0.00
CA LYS A 12 4.11 -24.01 1.05
C LYS A 12 4.99 -25.24 0.73
N LYS A 13 4.56 -26.16 -0.14
CA LYS A 13 5.39 -27.31 -0.55
C LYS A 13 6.59 -26.91 -1.42
N ASN A 14 6.45 -25.87 -2.24
CA ASN A 14 7.52 -25.34 -3.07
C ASN A 14 7.16 -23.90 -3.51
N PRO A 15 7.38 -22.88 -2.66
CA PRO A 15 6.95 -21.53 -2.95
C PRO A 15 7.50 -20.99 -4.27
N GLU A 16 8.77 -21.28 -4.59
CA GLU A 16 9.44 -20.80 -5.82
C GLU A 16 8.73 -21.23 -7.10
N LYS A 17 8.18 -22.46 -7.15
CA LYS A 17 7.52 -22.98 -8.35
C LYS A 17 6.00 -22.91 -8.30
N ASN A 18 5.42 -23.06 -7.11
CA ASN A 18 3.98 -23.24 -6.99
C ASN A 18 3.23 -21.92 -7.09
N TRP A 19 3.87 -20.78 -6.84
CA TRP A 19 3.28 -19.47 -7.15
C TRP A 19 2.98 -19.33 -8.64
N ASP A 20 3.88 -19.72 -9.54
CA ASP A 20 3.66 -19.62 -10.99
C ASP A 20 2.44 -20.44 -11.45
N VAL A 21 2.25 -21.63 -10.87
CA VAL A 21 1.07 -22.47 -11.15
C VAL A 21 -0.20 -21.77 -10.67
N VAL A 22 -0.21 -21.21 -9.46
CA VAL A 22 -1.35 -20.48 -8.91
C VAL A 22 -1.67 -19.23 -9.73
N VAL A 23 -0.64 -18.49 -10.19
CA VAL A 23 -0.80 -17.33 -11.07
C VAL A 23 -1.42 -17.75 -12.40
N LYS A 24 -0.93 -18.83 -13.01
CA LYS A 24 -1.46 -19.34 -14.28
C LYS A 24 -2.92 -19.78 -14.16
N ASP A 25 -3.26 -20.48 -13.09
CA ASP A 25 -4.60 -21.06 -12.92
C ASP A 25 -5.61 -20.01 -12.47
N PHE A 26 -5.20 -19.06 -11.61
CA PHE A 26 -6.11 -18.14 -10.93
C PHE A 26 -5.89 -16.65 -11.16
N GLY A 27 -4.80 -16.24 -11.82
CA GLY A 27 -4.43 -14.83 -12.00
C GLY A 27 -5.48 -13.98 -12.75
N ARG A 28 -6.33 -14.61 -13.55
CA ARG A 28 -7.44 -13.96 -14.27
C ARG A 28 -8.71 -13.74 -13.46
N TYR A 29 -8.77 -14.20 -12.21
CA TYR A 29 -9.96 -14.04 -11.37
C TYR A 29 -9.76 -12.94 -10.35
N SER A 30 -10.81 -12.16 -10.14
CA SER A 30 -10.92 -11.37 -8.91
C SER A 30 -11.21 -12.27 -7.70
N THR A 31 -10.91 -11.80 -6.50
CA THR A 31 -11.21 -12.52 -5.25
C THR A 31 -12.69 -12.89 -5.14
N GLY A 32 -13.60 -11.96 -5.45
CA GLY A 32 -15.04 -12.19 -5.42
C GLY A 32 -15.49 -13.23 -6.43
N GLN A 33 -14.94 -13.21 -7.66
CA GLN A 33 -15.20 -14.26 -8.65
C GLN A 33 -14.68 -15.62 -8.20
N PHE A 34 -13.48 -15.68 -7.60
CA PHE A 34 -12.95 -16.91 -7.04
C PHE A 34 -13.89 -17.48 -5.96
N LEU A 35 -14.27 -16.66 -4.98
CA LEU A 35 -15.17 -17.07 -3.90
C LEU A 35 -16.54 -17.50 -4.40
N LYS A 36 -17.04 -16.90 -5.49
CA LYS A 36 -18.35 -17.24 -6.06
C LYS A 36 -18.35 -18.52 -6.91
N TYR A 37 -17.29 -18.76 -7.68
CA TYR A 37 -17.31 -19.76 -8.76
C TYR A 37 -16.32 -20.92 -8.62
N HIS A 38 -15.24 -20.77 -7.84
CA HIS A 38 -14.24 -21.81 -7.65
C HIS A 38 -14.29 -22.63 -6.35
N PRO A 39 -15.17 -22.38 -5.36
CA PRO A 39 -15.15 -23.18 -4.14
C PRO A 39 -15.62 -24.64 -4.38
N TYR A 40 -16.23 -24.95 -5.55
CA TYR A 40 -16.61 -26.30 -5.97
C TYR A 40 -15.44 -27.28 -6.09
N GLN A 41 -14.26 -26.82 -6.53
CA GLN A 41 -13.06 -27.67 -6.62
C GLN A 41 -12.53 -28.07 -5.24
N TYR A 42 -12.98 -27.37 -4.19
CA TYR A 42 -12.59 -27.60 -2.79
C TYR A 42 -13.78 -27.99 -1.90
N ASN A 43 -14.91 -28.41 -2.50
CA ASN A 43 -16.13 -28.83 -1.82
C ASN A 43 -16.69 -27.80 -0.82
N THR A 44 -16.55 -26.51 -1.14
CA THR A 44 -17.11 -25.40 -0.36
C THR A 44 -18.10 -24.63 -1.24
N TYR A 45 -19.14 -24.05 -0.64
CA TYR A 45 -20.09 -23.17 -1.32
C TYR A 45 -20.30 -21.94 -0.47
N PHE A 46 -20.14 -20.76 -1.06
CA PHE A 46 -20.41 -19.50 -0.39
C PHE A 46 -21.67 -18.87 -0.98
N SER A 47 -22.67 -18.68 -0.13
CA SER A 47 -23.81 -17.84 -0.50
C SER A 47 -23.35 -16.38 -0.68
N PRO A 48 -24.10 -15.53 -1.39
CA PRO A 48 -23.79 -14.11 -1.49
C PRO A 48 -23.57 -13.45 -0.11
N VAL A 49 -24.41 -13.79 0.87
CA VAL A 49 -24.30 -13.31 2.27
C VAL A 49 -22.98 -13.76 2.91
N THR A 50 -22.53 -14.98 2.62
CA THR A 50 -21.24 -15.45 3.13
C THR A 50 -20.06 -14.72 2.50
N ILE A 51 -20.13 -14.39 1.21
CA ILE A 51 -19.09 -13.60 0.53
C ILE A 51 -19.04 -12.17 1.09
N GLU A 52 -20.19 -11.56 1.33
CA GLU A 52 -20.31 -10.25 1.99
C GLU A 52 -19.69 -10.29 3.39
N MET A 53 -20.05 -11.28 4.20
CA MET A 53 -19.49 -11.47 5.54
C MET A 53 -17.98 -11.69 5.51
N ILE A 54 -17.44 -12.41 4.52
CA ILE A 54 -15.99 -12.55 4.31
C ILE A 54 -15.36 -11.20 4.01
N GLY A 55 -15.96 -10.39 3.13
CA GLY A 55 -15.49 -9.05 2.81
C GLY A 55 -15.38 -8.17 4.06
N VAL A 56 -16.46 -8.10 4.84
CA VAL A 56 -16.55 -7.23 6.02
C VAL A 56 -15.69 -7.73 7.18
N LEU A 57 -15.84 -8.99 7.58
CA LEU A 57 -15.22 -9.49 8.81
C LEU A 57 -13.73 -9.83 8.64
N LEU A 58 -13.28 -10.13 7.42
CA LEU A 58 -11.88 -10.54 7.17
C LEU A 58 -11.04 -9.47 6.50
N ASP A 59 -11.53 -8.23 6.39
CA ASP A 59 -10.75 -7.12 5.82
C ASP A 59 -10.42 -7.31 4.33
N LEU A 60 -11.37 -7.91 3.61
CA LEU A 60 -11.23 -8.27 2.20
C LEU A 60 -12.18 -7.51 1.29
N GLU A 61 -13.04 -6.63 1.81
CA GLU A 61 -14.01 -5.90 1.00
C GLU A 61 -13.32 -5.10 -0.12
N GLY A 62 -12.26 -4.35 0.21
CA GLY A 62 -11.43 -3.65 -0.78
C GLY A 62 -10.69 -4.57 -1.77
N PHE A 63 -10.54 -5.85 -1.44
CA PHE A 63 -9.87 -6.87 -2.23
C PHE A 63 -10.82 -7.70 -3.11
N LEU A 64 -12.14 -7.64 -2.90
CA LEU A 64 -13.10 -8.49 -3.61
C LEU A 64 -13.04 -8.29 -5.13
N GLU A 65 -12.77 -7.07 -5.59
CA GLU A 65 -12.64 -6.75 -7.02
C GLU A 65 -11.19 -6.81 -7.53
N ARG A 66 -10.23 -7.13 -6.66
CA ARG A 66 -8.79 -7.20 -7.00
C ARG A 66 -8.39 -8.62 -7.30
N SER A 67 -7.19 -8.79 -7.88
CA SER A 67 -6.64 -10.11 -8.22
C SER A 67 -6.73 -11.04 -7.02
N PHE A 68 -7.30 -12.24 -7.23
CA PHE A 68 -7.32 -13.26 -6.19
C PHE A 68 -5.91 -13.66 -5.74
N VAL A 69 -4.94 -13.65 -6.66
CA VAL A 69 -3.55 -13.99 -6.35
C VAL A 69 -2.93 -12.96 -5.41
N GLU A 70 -3.26 -11.67 -5.57
CA GLU A 70 -2.82 -10.63 -4.62
C GLU A 70 -3.41 -10.85 -3.23
N THR A 71 -4.70 -11.16 -3.16
CA THR A 71 -5.34 -11.53 -1.89
C THR A 71 -4.69 -12.76 -1.26
N LEU A 72 -4.32 -13.76 -2.07
CA LEU A 72 -3.60 -14.93 -1.58
C LEU A 72 -2.22 -14.57 -1.02
N ARG A 73 -1.45 -13.69 -1.68
CA ARG A 73 -0.16 -13.21 -1.16
C ARG A 73 -0.34 -12.48 0.16
N PHE A 74 -1.33 -11.59 0.25
CA PHE A 74 -1.68 -10.90 1.49
C PHE A 74 -2.01 -11.92 2.60
N LEU A 75 -2.92 -12.86 2.35
CA LEU A 75 -3.30 -13.89 3.32
C LEU A 75 -2.14 -14.82 3.68
N TYR A 76 -1.22 -15.10 2.74
CA TYR A 76 -0.03 -15.90 2.98
C TYR A 76 0.90 -15.20 3.99
N ILE A 77 1.13 -13.89 3.82
CA ILE A 77 1.93 -13.08 4.75
C ILE A 77 1.23 -12.96 6.11
N MET A 78 -0.10 -12.79 6.13
CA MET A 78 -0.88 -12.70 7.37
C MET A 78 -0.91 -14.00 8.18
N GLN A 79 -0.42 -15.13 7.64
CA GLN A 79 -0.25 -16.39 8.37
C GLN A 79 1.09 -16.50 9.12
N GLU A 80 1.93 -15.46 9.10
CA GLU A 80 3.23 -15.50 9.76
C GLU A 80 3.08 -15.74 11.27
N GLU A 81 3.67 -16.83 11.76
CA GLU A 81 3.46 -17.30 13.13
C GLU A 81 4.19 -16.42 14.16
N SER A 82 5.25 -15.72 13.75
CA SER A 82 5.98 -14.79 14.62
C SER A 82 5.19 -13.52 14.94
N GLY A 83 4.05 -13.29 14.26
CA GLY A 83 3.27 -12.06 14.36
C GLY A 83 3.97 -10.84 13.76
N PHE A 84 3.42 -9.66 14.02
CA PHE A 84 3.89 -8.39 13.48
C PHE A 84 4.41 -7.48 14.58
N CYS A 85 5.48 -6.74 14.27
CA CYS A 85 6.07 -5.73 15.14
C CYS A 85 6.02 -4.35 14.49
N GLU A 86 6.10 -3.32 15.31
CA GLU A 86 6.32 -1.94 14.87
C GLU A 86 7.68 -1.43 15.37
N ILE A 87 8.22 -0.43 14.69
CA ILE A 87 9.47 0.19 15.14
C ILE A 87 9.18 1.15 16.29
N VAL A 88 9.81 0.90 17.43
CA VAL A 88 9.70 1.76 18.62
C VAL A 88 10.10 3.19 18.27
N GLY A 89 9.20 4.13 18.55
CA GLY A 89 9.38 5.55 18.24
C GLY A 89 9.04 5.96 16.80
N GLY A 90 8.44 5.05 16.02
CA GLY A 90 7.89 5.35 14.69
C GLY A 90 8.60 4.62 13.54
N ASN A 91 7.82 4.18 12.55
CA ASN A 91 8.36 3.48 11.37
C ASN A 91 9.22 4.38 10.46
N ASP A 92 9.11 5.70 10.59
CA ASP A 92 9.97 6.67 9.90
C ASP A 92 11.42 6.64 10.38
N ARG A 93 11.71 6.01 11.53
CA ARG A 93 13.08 5.80 12.01
C ARG A 93 13.91 4.91 11.08
N LEU A 94 13.28 3.97 10.37
CA LEU A 94 13.98 3.11 9.42
C LEU A 94 14.60 3.94 8.28
N PRO A 95 13.83 4.68 7.45
CA PRO A 95 14.44 5.51 6.41
C PRO A 95 15.36 6.59 6.99
N LYS A 96 15.03 7.18 8.15
CA LYS A 96 15.89 8.18 8.82
C LYS A 96 17.25 7.63 9.24
N SER A 97 17.36 6.34 9.52
CA SER A 97 18.64 5.72 9.93
C SER A 97 19.71 5.72 8.83
N PHE A 98 19.30 5.83 7.56
CA PHE A 98 20.21 5.93 6.42
C PHE A 98 20.70 7.36 6.17
N LEU A 99 19.99 8.38 6.68
CA LEU A 99 20.29 9.79 6.38
C LEU A 99 21.73 10.21 6.70
N PRO A 100 22.36 9.83 7.83
CA PRO A 100 23.73 10.27 8.12
C PRO A 100 24.77 9.83 7.08
N GLN A 101 24.50 8.80 6.29
CA GLN A 101 25.41 8.32 5.24
C GLN A 101 25.09 8.92 3.86
N LEU A 102 23.91 9.53 3.70
CA LEU A 102 23.36 9.95 2.41
C LEU A 102 23.03 11.43 2.33
N GLU A 103 23.02 12.16 3.46
CA GLU A 103 22.52 13.54 3.54
C GLU A 103 23.22 14.50 2.57
N GLU A 104 24.52 14.35 2.38
CA GLU A 104 25.30 15.17 1.43
C GLU A 104 24.89 14.95 -0.04
N ASN A 105 24.22 13.83 -0.34
CA ASN A 105 23.79 13.43 -1.68
C ASN A 105 22.26 13.58 -1.88
N ILE A 106 21.54 14.12 -0.90
CA ILE A 106 20.08 14.33 -0.99
C ILE A 106 19.79 15.82 -1.21
N ILE A 107 19.09 16.12 -2.31
CA ILE A 107 18.60 17.46 -2.60
C ILE A 107 17.08 17.48 -2.41
N TYR A 108 16.63 18.11 -1.32
CA TYR A 108 15.21 18.22 -0.98
C TYR A 108 14.48 19.27 -1.83
N ASN A 109 13.14 19.20 -1.81
CA ASN A 109 12.23 20.11 -2.52
C ASN A 109 12.41 20.14 -4.04
N GLN A 110 13.03 19.12 -4.64
CA GLN A 110 13.23 19.01 -6.09
C GLN A 110 12.25 18.02 -6.68
N LYS A 111 11.27 18.52 -7.43
CA LYS A 111 10.30 17.67 -8.14
C LYS A 111 10.78 17.37 -9.54
N LEU A 112 10.97 16.09 -9.87
CA LEU A 112 11.29 15.64 -11.23
C LEU A 112 10.17 16.03 -12.20
N MET A 113 10.53 16.66 -13.30
CA MET A 113 9.59 17.15 -14.32
C MET A 113 9.80 16.47 -15.68
N LYS A 114 11.06 16.22 -16.05
CA LYS A 114 11.41 15.62 -17.34
C LYS A 114 12.67 14.76 -17.22
N LEU A 115 12.70 13.67 -17.97
CA LEU A 115 13.89 12.87 -18.26
C LEU A 115 14.20 12.96 -19.75
N HIS A 116 15.44 13.24 -20.09
CA HIS A 116 15.93 13.22 -21.47
C HIS A 116 17.03 12.17 -21.60
N GLN A 117 16.79 11.12 -22.39
CA GLN A 117 17.78 10.08 -22.67
C GLN A 117 18.63 10.48 -23.88
N HIS A 118 19.94 10.43 -23.69
CA HIS A 118 20.96 10.59 -24.73
C HIS A 118 21.57 9.22 -25.07
N ASP A 119 22.34 9.14 -26.15
CA ASP A 119 23.10 7.93 -26.50
C ASP A 119 24.01 7.48 -25.34
N ASN A 120 24.65 8.45 -24.66
CA ASN A 120 25.67 8.22 -23.64
C ASN A 120 25.33 8.73 -22.23
N GLY A 121 24.05 8.99 -21.94
CA GLY A 121 23.65 9.44 -20.61
C GLY A 121 22.18 9.80 -20.52
N VAL A 122 21.77 10.35 -19.39
CA VAL A 122 20.41 10.83 -19.15
C VAL A 122 20.47 12.12 -18.34
N THR A 123 19.62 13.08 -18.70
CA THR A 123 19.44 14.33 -17.96
C THR A 123 18.09 14.33 -17.28
N ALA A 124 18.09 14.50 -15.96
CA ALA A 124 16.91 14.72 -15.15
C ALA A 124 16.70 16.21 -14.90
N PHE A 125 15.59 16.75 -15.38
CA PHE A 125 15.16 18.12 -15.15
C PHE A 125 14.15 18.14 -14.00
N TYR A 126 14.41 18.97 -13.02
CA TYR A 126 13.60 19.09 -11.83
C TYR A 126 13.32 20.56 -11.50
N ARG A 127 12.25 20.78 -10.75
CA ARG A 127 11.83 22.11 -10.32
C ARG A 127 11.82 22.16 -8.80
N ASN A 128 12.40 23.22 -8.24
CA ASN A 128 12.27 23.50 -6.83
C ASN A 128 10.81 23.86 -6.50
N GLU A 129 10.21 23.21 -5.51
CA GLU A 129 8.78 23.39 -5.20
C GLU A 129 8.46 24.66 -4.40
N GLU A 130 9.47 25.30 -3.82
CA GLU A 130 9.33 26.56 -3.09
C GLU A 130 9.60 27.77 -4.00
N THR A 131 10.68 27.74 -4.79
CA THR A 131 11.10 28.85 -5.65
C THR A 131 10.56 28.77 -7.08
N PHE A 132 10.08 27.59 -7.51
CA PHE A 132 9.68 27.28 -8.89
C PHE A 132 10.81 27.40 -9.92
N GLU A 133 12.07 27.50 -9.48
CA GLU A 133 13.22 27.50 -10.36
C GLU A 133 13.48 26.10 -10.92
N TYR A 134 13.91 26.06 -12.19
CA TYR A 134 14.24 24.82 -12.88
C TYR A 134 15.74 24.58 -12.84
N SER A 135 16.13 23.32 -12.68
CA SER A 135 17.51 22.87 -12.68
C SER A 135 17.58 21.47 -13.28
N SER A 136 18.80 20.99 -13.52
CA SER A 136 19.01 19.68 -14.11
C SER A 136 20.27 19.02 -13.59
N ILE A 137 20.29 17.69 -13.62
CA ILE A 137 21.48 16.89 -13.37
C ILE A 137 21.61 15.84 -14.47
N THR A 138 22.84 15.60 -14.93
CA THR A 138 23.15 14.59 -15.94
C THR A 138 24.00 13.49 -15.33
N GLY A 139 23.69 12.24 -15.65
CA GLY A 139 24.47 11.07 -15.28
C GLY A 139 24.41 10.00 -16.36
N ASP A 140 25.10 8.88 -16.14
CA ASP A 140 25.12 7.76 -17.08
C ASP A 140 23.77 7.02 -17.14
N LEU A 141 23.04 6.97 -16.02
CA LEU A 141 21.74 6.33 -15.84
C LEU A 141 20.93 7.00 -14.72
N VAL A 142 19.64 6.67 -14.64
CA VAL A 142 18.74 7.10 -13.56
C VAL A 142 17.98 5.90 -13.00
N ILE A 143 17.96 5.76 -11.68
CA ILE A 143 17.07 4.85 -10.97
C ILE A 143 15.82 5.65 -10.55
N ILE A 144 14.68 5.28 -11.10
CA ILE A 144 13.38 5.88 -10.85
C ILE A 144 12.73 5.14 -9.68
N THR A 145 12.61 5.82 -8.54
CA THR A 145 12.02 5.27 -7.30
C THR A 145 10.67 5.88 -6.94
N ILE A 146 10.09 6.69 -7.84
CA ILE A 146 8.76 7.27 -7.66
C ILE A 146 7.68 6.29 -8.14
N PRO A 147 6.47 6.30 -7.53
CA PRO A 147 5.36 5.47 -8.00
C PRO A 147 4.96 5.80 -9.44
N PHE A 148 4.52 4.80 -10.20
CA PHE A 148 4.00 4.98 -11.55
C PHE A 148 2.84 5.97 -11.64
N SER A 149 2.01 6.06 -10.59
CA SER A 149 0.95 7.07 -10.47
C SER A 149 1.48 8.51 -10.63
N THR A 150 2.68 8.80 -10.09
CA THR A 150 3.34 10.10 -10.22
C THR A 150 4.23 10.21 -11.45
N MET A 151 4.84 9.10 -11.89
CA MET A 151 5.65 9.04 -13.12
C MET A 151 4.85 9.47 -14.36
N ARG A 152 3.52 9.31 -14.35
CA ARG A 152 2.62 9.80 -15.40
C ARG A 152 2.70 11.31 -15.67
N PHE A 153 3.26 12.08 -14.75
CA PHE A 153 3.45 13.53 -14.88
C PHE A 153 4.90 13.93 -15.21
N VAL A 154 5.79 12.96 -15.38
CA VAL A 154 7.18 13.18 -15.80
C VAL A 154 7.24 12.99 -17.32
N GLU A 155 7.68 14.03 -18.03
CA GLU A 155 7.97 13.93 -19.47
C GLU A 155 9.18 13.02 -19.69
N VAL A 156 9.12 12.13 -20.69
CA VAL A 156 10.27 11.34 -21.12
C VAL A 156 10.52 11.60 -22.60
N ASP A 157 11.76 11.91 -22.93
CA ASP A 157 12.20 12.36 -24.25
C ASP A 157 13.50 11.63 -24.64
N PRO A 158 13.59 11.02 -25.83
CA PRO A 158 12.51 10.79 -26.80
C PRO A 158 11.39 9.91 -26.24
N PHE A 159 10.13 10.16 -26.62
CA PHE A 159 8.98 9.39 -26.11
C PHE A 159 9.05 7.90 -26.46
N ASP A 160 9.61 7.58 -27.63
CA ASP A 160 9.84 6.23 -28.16
C ASP A 160 11.06 5.53 -27.55
N SER A 161 11.82 6.20 -26.66
CA SER A 161 12.84 5.56 -25.83
C SER A 161 12.26 4.62 -24.77
N ILE A 162 10.93 4.62 -24.61
CA ILE A 162 10.17 3.78 -23.69
C ILE A 162 9.21 2.91 -24.50
N SER A 163 9.23 1.59 -24.25
CA SER A 163 8.33 0.65 -24.92
C SER A 163 6.84 0.97 -24.69
N HIS A 164 6.00 0.57 -25.65
CA HIS A 164 4.55 0.69 -25.51
C HIS A 164 4.04 -0.07 -24.27
N GLU A 165 4.62 -1.25 -23.99
CA GLU A 165 4.27 -2.10 -22.85
C GLU A 165 4.60 -1.42 -21.52
N LYS A 166 5.74 -0.71 -21.42
CA LYS A 166 6.07 0.10 -20.25
C LYS A 166 5.09 1.25 -20.09
N TRP A 167 4.77 1.97 -21.16
CA TRP A 167 3.76 3.05 -21.09
C TRP A 167 2.38 2.54 -20.68
N LYS A 168 1.98 1.36 -21.18
CA LYS A 168 0.77 0.66 -20.73
C LYS A 168 0.83 0.40 -19.23
N ALA A 169 1.93 -0.18 -18.73
CA ALA A 169 2.11 -0.45 -17.31
C ALA A 169 2.07 0.82 -16.43
N ILE A 170 2.74 1.90 -16.83
CA ILE A 170 2.73 3.18 -16.12
C ILE A 170 1.31 3.76 -16.03
N ARG A 171 0.50 3.62 -17.08
CA ARG A 171 -0.87 4.14 -17.12
C ARG A 171 -1.87 3.27 -16.36
N GLU A 172 -1.74 1.96 -16.46
CA GLU A 172 -2.80 1.00 -16.08
C GLU A 172 -2.55 0.31 -14.74
N LEU A 173 -1.33 0.37 -14.20
CA LEU A 173 -1.06 -0.17 -12.87
C LEU A 173 -1.97 0.48 -11.83
N HIS A 174 -2.76 -0.35 -11.16
CA HIS A 174 -3.70 0.12 -10.15
C HIS A 174 -2.96 0.42 -8.83
N TYR A 175 -3.25 1.59 -8.27
CA TYR A 175 -2.88 1.96 -6.90
C TYR A 175 -4.14 1.99 -6.05
N MET A 176 -4.15 1.23 -4.95
CA MET A 176 -5.30 1.16 -4.07
C MET A 176 -5.41 2.44 -3.22
N PRO A 177 -6.55 3.15 -3.23
CA PRO A 177 -6.82 4.24 -2.29
C PRO A 177 -6.72 3.77 -0.84
N ALA A 178 -6.18 4.61 0.04
CA ALA A 178 -6.04 4.30 1.45
C ALA A 178 -6.12 5.57 2.31
N THR A 179 -6.86 5.50 3.41
CA THR A 179 -7.01 6.61 4.37
C THR A 179 -6.90 6.10 5.79
N LYS A 180 -6.11 6.79 6.61
CA LYS A 180 -5.99 6.58 8.06
C LYS A 180 -6.44 7.82 8.83
N ILE A 181 -7.19 7.62 9.90
CA ILE A 181 -7.63 8.70 10.80
C ILE A 181 -7.22 8.33 12.22
N GLY A 182 -6.26 9.06 12.78
CA GLY A 182 -5.78 8.90 14.15
C GLY A 182 -6.54 9.82 15.09
N ILE A 183 -6.97 9.29 16.23
CA ILE A 183 -7.68 10.01 17.29
C ILE A 183 -6.85 9.92 18.57
N GLN A 184 -6.51 11.06 19.14
CA GLN A 184 -5.85 11.15 20.43
C GLN A 184 -6.88 11.32 21.54
N PHE A 185 -6.78 10.48 22.55
CA PHE A 185 -7.59 10.53 23.76
C PHE A 185 -6.76 10.94 24.98
N LYS A 186 -7.40 11.46 26.02
CA LYS A 186 -6.78 11.87 27.30
C LYS A 186 -6.23 10.69 28.08
N SER A 187 -6.89 9.55 27.96
CA SER A 187 -6.50 8.30 28.60
C SER A 187 -6.74 7.10 27.67
N ARG A 188 -6.23 5.95 28.10
CA ARG A 188 -6.45 4.64 27.47
C ARG A 188 -7.70 3.98 28.06
N PHE A 189 -8.83 4.68 28.07
CA PHE A 189 -10.07 4.24 28.71
C PHE A 189 -10.55 2.85 28.24
N TRP A 190 -10.16 2.43 27.03
CA TRP A 190 -10.45 1.09 26.50
C TRP A 190 -9.74 -0.04 27.29
N GLU A 191 -8.62 0.24 27.95
CA GLU A 191 -7.91 -0.74 28.78
C GLU A 191 -8.71 -1.09 30.05
N GLU A 192 -9.50 -0.16 30.58
CA GLU A 192 -10.42 -0.41 31.70
C GLU A 192 -11.54 -1.39 31.30
N GLN A 193 -11.82 -1.51 30.00
CA GLN A 193 -12.77 -2.46 29.41
C GLN A 193 -12.10 -3.79 29.02
N GLY A 194 -10.82 -3.97 29.35
CA GLY A 194 -10.05 -5.18 29.06
C GLY A 194 -9.46 -5.25 27.65
N GLN A 195 -9.54 -4.17 26.86
CA GLN A 195 -8.99 -4.14 25.51
C GLN A 195 -7.50 -3.77 25.52
N LEU A 196 -6.63 -4.72 25.18
CA LEU A 196 -5.16 -4.52 25.14
C LEU A 196 -4.63 -4.78 23.72
N GLY A 197 -4.38 -3.72 22.96
CA GLY A 197 -4.05 -3.82 21.53
C GLY A 197 -5.23 -4.34 20.68
N GLY A 198 -4.97 -4.85 19.48
CA GLY A 198 -6.01 -5.42 18.60
C GLY A 198 -6.84 -4.39 17.85
N ARG A 199 -8.03 -4.79 17.39
CA ARG A 199 -8.86 -3.96 16.49
C ARG A 199 -10.37 -4.12 16.71
N ILE A 200 -11.10 -3.08 16.34
CA ILE A 200 -12.54 -3.08 16.06
C ILE A 200 -12.75 -3.41 14.57
N ILE A 201 -13.79 -4.19 14.27
CA ILE A 201 -14.27 -4.47 12.92
C ILE A 201 -15.74 -4.09 12.88
N THR A 202 -16.14 -3.29 11.89
CA THR A 202 -17.51 -2.79 11.74
C THR A 202 -17.82 -2.52 10.27
N ASP A 203 -19.12 -2.51 9.95
CA ASP A 203 -19.69 -2.04 8.69
C ASP A 203 -19.96 -0.53 8.68
N LEU A 204 -19.75 0.16 9.80
CA LEU A 204 -19.74 1.63 9.85
C LEU A 204 -18.61 2.20 8.96
N PRO A 205 -18.73 3.46 8.48
CA PRO A 205 -17.72 4.09 7.61
C PRO A 205 -16.26 3.98 8.07
N ILE A 206 -15.99 3.91 9.38
CA ILE A 206 -14.62 3.75 9.90
C ILE A 206 -13.97 2.42 9.54
N ARG A 207 -14.76 1.38 9.23
CA ARG A 207 -14.40 -0.02 8.92
C ARG A 207 -13.60 -0.73 9.99
N TYR A 208 -12.39 -0.23 10.26
CA TYR A 208 -11.46 -0.77 11.23
C TYR A 208 -10.89 0.33 12.10
N ALA A 209 -10.87 0.11 13.40
CA ALA A 209 -10.10 0.91 14.33
C ALA A 209 -9.08 0.03 15.04
N TYR A 210 -7.87 0.52 15.28
CA TYR A 210 -6.81 -0.23 15.93
C TYR A 210 -6.40 0.45 17.22
N TYR A 211 -6.36 -0.33 18.29
CA TYR A 211 -5.80 0.07 19.57
C TYR A 211 -4.27 -0.04 19.49
N PRO A 212 -3.53 0.90 20.10
CA PRO A 212 -2.08 0.81 20.13
C PRO A 212 -1.64 -0.47 20.85
N SER A 213 -0.69 -1.20 20.26
CA SER A 213 -0.03 -2.36 20.88
C SER A 213 1.12 -1.96 21.81
N HIS A 214 1.51 -0.68 21.81
CA HIS A 214 2.53 -0.11 22.69
C HIS A 214 1.91 0.71 23.84
N GLY A 215 2.69 0.85 24.92
CA GLY A 215 2.32 1.65 26.10
C GLY A 215 1.13 1.09 26.87
N ILE A 216 0.89 -0.22 26.79
CA ILE A 216 -0.17 -0.90 27.54
C ILE A 216 0.06 -0.71 29.05
N GLY A 217 -0.96 -0.23 29.76
CA GLY A 217 -0.88 0.06 31.19
C GLY A 217 -0.22 1.41 31.54
N GLU A 218 0.25 2.17 30.54
CA GLU A 218 0.74 3.54 30.77
C GLU A 218 -0.43 4.50 31.05
N LYS A 219 -0.15 5.57 31.78
CA LYS A 219 -1.13 6.61 32.09
C LYS A 219 -0.98 7.79 31.14
N GLY A 220 -2.09 8.48 30.88
CA GLY A 220 -2.12 9.70 30.11
C GLY A 220 -2.50 9.49 28.63
N PRO A 221 -2.25 10.51 27.79
CA PRO A 221 -2.79 10.53 26.44
C PRO A 221 -2.26 9.41 25.55
N ALA A 222 -3.12 8.87 24.70
CA ALA A 222 -2.76 7.83 23.74
C ALA A 222 -3.51 8.02 22.41
N MET A 223 -2.87 7.57 21.33
CA MET A 223 -3.47 7.62 19.99
C MET A 223 -4.04 6.26 19.61
N MET A 224 -5.32 6.26 19.24
CA MET A 224 -5.98 5.15 18.57
C MET A 224 -6.03 5.45 17.07
N LEU A 225 -5.82 4.45 16.23
CA LEU A 225 -6.18 4.56 14.82
C LEU A 225 -7.71 4.37 14.74
N GLY A 226 -8.46 5.47 14.72
CA GLY A 226 -9.93 5.44 14.77
C GLY A 226 -10.58 4.98 13.47
N SER A 227 -9.86 5.08 12.35
CA SER A 227 -10.26 4.50 11.07
C SER A 227 -9.06 4.12 10.23
N TYR A 228 -9.13 2.96 9.59
CA TYR A 228 -8.28 2.56 8.49
C TYR A 228 -9.13 1.95 7.38
N THR A 229 -9.16 2.62 6.23
CA THR A 229 -9.98 2.22 5.08
C THR A 229 -9.15 2.09 3.82
N TRP A 230 -9.59 1.22 2.92
CA TRP A 230 -9.00 0.98 1.60
C TRP A 230 -10.04 1.06 0.49
N SER A 231 -9.58 1.13 -0.75
CA SER A 231 -10.43 1.05 -1.94
C SER A 231 -11.57 2.10 -1.88
N TYR A 232 -12.80 1.73 -2.25
CA TYR A 232 -13.93 2.65 -2.27
C TYR A 232 -14.25 3.25 -0.89
N ASP A 233 -14.04 2.52 0.21
CA ASP A 233 -14.24 3.07 1.56
C ASP A 233 -13.30 4.24 1.84
N ALA A 234 -12.06 4.18 1.34
CA ALA A 234 -11.10 5.27 1.48
C ALA A 234 -11.51 6.54 0.70
N LEU A 235 -12.12 6.36 -0.48
CA LEU A 235 -12.52 7.47 -1.34
C LEU A 235 -13.68 8.29 -0.76
N LEU A 236 -14.54 7.68 0.07
CA LEU A 236 -15.62 8.39 0.77
C LEU A 236 -15.05 9.52 1.65
N TRP A 237 -13.92 9.26 2.31
CA TRP A 237 -13.26 10.25 3.15
C TRP A 237 -12.63 11.40 2.36
N ASP A 238 -12.21 11.16 1.12
CA ASP A 238 -11.51 12.17 0.31
C ASP A 238 -12.39 13.37 -0.02
N GLY A 239 -13.71 13.17 -0.15
CA GLY A 239 -14.70 14.24 -0.35
C GLY A 239 -14.98 15.08 0.90
N LEU A 240 -14.52 14.66 2.07
CA LEU A 240 -14.76 15.32 3.36
C LEU A 240 -13.59 16.23 3.75
N SER A 241 -13.91 17.30 4.48
CA SER A 241 -12.89 18.13 5.13
C SER A 241 -12.17 17.34 6.22
N LYS A 242 -10.93 17.73 6.59
CA LYS A 242 -10.21 17.08 7.70
C LYS A 242 -11.03 17.09 9.00
N GLY A 243 -11.76 18.16 9.27
CA GLY A 243 -12.63 18.28 10.44
C GLY A 243 -13.77 17.26 10.42
N ASP A 244 -14.46 17.13 9.28
CA ASP A 244 -15.57 16.19 9.14
C ASP A 244 -15.10 14.73 9.22
N ARG A 245 -13.92 14.42 8.66
CA ARG A 245 -13.30 13.09 8.79
C ARG A 245 -13.12 12.69 10.27
N ILE A 246 -12.60 13.62 11.08
CA ILE A 246 -12.42 13.40 12.52
C ILE A 246 -13.78 13.30 13.22
N TYR A 247 -14.72 14.20 12.90
CA TYR A 247 -16.06 14.21 13.47
C TYR A 247 -16.80 12.89 13.26
N TYR A 248 -16.91 12.41 12.02
CA TYR A 248 -17.60 11.15 11.73
C TYR A 248 -16.88 9.94 12.31
N THR A 249 -15.54 9.98 12.40
CA THR A 249 -14.77 8.94 13.11
C THR A 249 -15.18 8.88 14.59
N LEU A 250 -15.26 10.03 15.27
CA LEU A 250 -15.71 10.09 16.67
C LEU A 250 -17.15 9.59 16.83
N GLN A 251 -18.06 9.95 15.90
CA GLN A 251 -19.44 9.46 15.93
C GLN A 251 -19.51 7.94 15.83
N ASN A 252 -18.78 7.35 14.88
CA ASN A 252 -18.76 5.90 14.69
C ASN A 252 -18.12 5.18 15.88
N LEU A 253 -17.02 5.72 16.42
CA LEU A 253 -16.40 5.19 17.64
C LEU A 253 -17.36 5.27 18.84
N ALA A 254 -18.10 6.37 18.99
CA ALA A 254 -19.06 6.54 20.08
C ALA A 254 -20.24 5.56 20.00
N THR A 255 -20.63 5.11 18.79
CA THR A 255 -21.61 4.03 18.61
C THR A 255 -21.14 2.71 19.22
N ILE A 256 -19.82 2.46 19.21
CA ILE A 256 -19.22 1.19 19.64
C ILE A 256 -18.74 1.27 21.10
N LEU A 257 -18.10 2.37 21.47
CA LEU A 257 -17.39 2.58 22.74
C LEU A 257 -18.14 3.47 23.73
N GLY A 258 -19.30 4.00 23.34
CA GLY A 258 -20.14 4.88 24.15
C GLY A 258 -19.71 6.35 24.12
N GLY A 259 -20.49 7.19 24.82
CA GLY A 259 -20.33 8.66 24.82
C GLY A 259 -19.00 9.16 25.38
N GLN A 260 -18.31 8.36 26.20
CA GLN A 260 -16.99 8.69 26.75
C GLN A 260 -15.94 9.05 25.68
N VAL A 261 -16.12 8.58 24.44
CA VAL A 261 -15.29 8.97 23.29
C VAL A 261 -15.20 10.49 23.13
N TYR A 262 -16.31 11.21 23.36
CA TYR A 262 -16.32 12.67 23.26
C TYR A 262 -15.66 13.34 24.45
N ASP A 263 -15.86 12.82 25.65
CA ASP A 263 -15.26 13.35 26.88
C ASP A 263 -13.75 13.17 26.90
N GLU A 264 -13.27 12.06 26.33
CA GLU A 264 -11.85 11.71 26.26
C GLU A 264 -11.12 12.33 25.06
N PHE A 265 -11.83 12.84 24.05
CA PHE A 265 -11.22 13.37 22.83
C PHE A 265 -10.28 14.56 23.11
N MET A 266 -9.11 14.55 22.47
CA MET A 266 -8.15 15.66 22.50
C MET A 266 -7.92 16.25 21.11
N SER A 267 -7.51 15.42 20.16
CA SER A 267 -7.13 15.87 18.82
C SER A 267 -7.26 14.74 17.80
N GLY A 268 -7.25 15.09 16.52
CA GLY A 268 -7.29 14.11 15.44
C GLY A 268 -6.42 14.50 14.25
N ILE A 269 -5.95 13.48 13.54
CA ILE A 269 -5.20 13.61 12.29
C ILE A 269 -5.81 12.70 11.24
N SER A 270 -5.79 13.12 9.98
CA SER A 270 -6.22 12.31 8.84
C SER A 270 -5.14 12.35 7.78
N LYS A 271 -4.80 11.19 7.23
CA LYS A 271 -3.90 11.02 6.10
C LYS A 271 -4.61 10.19 5.04
N SER A 272 -4.92 10.82 3.91
CA SER A 272 -5.27 10.12 2.68
C SER A 272 -4.03 10.01 1.81
N TRP A 273 -3.75 8.81 1.33
CA TRP A 273 -2.66 8.54 0.38
C TRP A 273 -3.07 8.89 -1.06
N THR A 274 -4.37 8.87 -1.36
CA THR A 274 -4.91 9.34 -2.64
C THR A 274 -4.64 10.82 -2.86
N LEU A 275 -4.75 11.63 -1.80
CA LEU A 275 -4.52 13.08 -1.83
C LEU A 275 -3.05 13.47 -1.60
N ASP A 276 -2.15 12.49 -1.41
CA ASP A 276 -0.72 12.77 -1.28
C ASP A 276 -0.13 13.13 -2.66
N PRO A 277 0.48 14.31 -2.83
CA PRO A 277 0.95 14.78 -4.14
C PRO A 277 2.17 14.02 -4.69
N TYR A 278 2.83 13.19 -3.88
CA TYR A 278 4.00 12.39 -4.25
C TYR A 278 3.71 10.88 -4.30
N ALA A 279 2.54 10.44 -3.86
CA ALA A 279 2.08 9.06 -3.99
C ALA A 279 0.91 8.90 -4.96
N LEU A 280 -0.08 9.81 -4.93
CA LEU A 280 -1.31 9.76 -5.75
C LEU A 280 -2.03 8.39 -5.69
N GLY A 281 -2.03 7.78 -4.49
CA GLY A 281 -2.49 6.41 -4.25
C GLY A 281 -1.79 5.80 -3.03
N GLY A 282 -2.35 4.73 -2.46
CA GLY A 282 -1.77 4.04 -1.30
C GLY A 282 -0.57 3.19 -1.67
N PHE A 283 -0.81 2.10 -2.40
CA PHE A 283 0.21 1.16 -2.86
C PHE A 283 -0.30 0.41 -4.09
N ALA A 284 0.60 -0.18 -4.87
CA ALA A 284 0.23 -0.98 -6.02
C ALA A 284 -0.64 -2.18 -5.58
N LEU A 285 -1.63 -2.56 -6.38
CA LEU A 285 -2.37 -3.79 -6.13
C LEU A 285 -3.01 -4.26 -7.42
N PHE A 286 -2.59 -5.40 -7.94
CA PHE A 286 -3.05 -5.84 -9.24
C PHE A 286 -4.56 -6.11 -9.29
N GLN A 287 -5.18 -5.65 -10.37
CA GLN A 287 -6.45 -6.20 -10.82
C GLN A 287 -6.25 -7.60 -11.43
N ALA A 288 -7.36 -8.32 -11.63
CA ALA A 288 -7.32 -9.61 -12.30
C ALA A 288 -6.64 -9.49 -13.68
N GLY A 289 -5.68 -10.38 -13.96
CA GLY A 289 -4.89 -10.42 -15.19
C GLY A 289 -3.65 -9.50 -15.21
N GLN A 290 -3.62 -8.43 -14.41
CA GLN A 290 -2.57 -7.41 -14.51
C GLN A 290 -1.16 -7.93 -14.21
N GLU A 291 -1.01 -8.92 -13.34
CA GLU A 291 0.31 -9.47 -13.03
C GLU A 291 0.99 -10.01 -14.29
N SER A 292 0.31 -10.89 -15.04
CA SER A 292 0.87 -11.47 -16.26
C SER A 292 1.00 -10.46 -17.39
N GLU A 293 0.13 -9.44 -17.43
CA GLU A 293 0.13 -8.43 -18.49
C GLU A 293 1.15 -7.30 -18.28
N LEU A 294 1.36 -6.87 -17.04
CA LEU A 294 2.10 -5.65 -16.72
C LEU A 294 3.43 -5.94 -16.05
N GLN A 295 3.54 -6.94 -15.17
CA GLN A 295 4.75 -7.16 -14.36
C GLN A 295 6.04 -7.28 -15.18
N PRO A 296 6.08 -8.03 -16.31
CA PRO A 296 7.29 -8.09 -17.12
C PRO A 296 7.75 -6.72 -17.63
N ALA A 297 6.80 -5.85 -18.00
CA ALA A 297 7.10 -4.50 -18.44
C ALA A 297 7.41 -3.57 -17.27
N ILE A 298 6.79 -3.75 -16.10
CA ILE A 298 7.05 -2.95 -14.90
C ILE A 298 8.53 -3.03 -14.48
N ILE A 299 9.10 -4.24 -14.40
CA ILE A 299 10.45 -4.45 -13.87
C ILE A 299 11.57 -4.17 -14.88
N LYS A 300 11.26 -4.25 -16.18
CA LYS A 300 12.24 -4.13 -17.25
C LYS A 300 12.84 -2.70 -17.33
N PRO A 301 14.17 -2.53 -17.38
CA PRO A 301 14.79 -1.25 -17.70
C PRO A 301 14.46 -0.79 -19.13
N GLU A 302 14.40 0.53 -19.36
CA GLU A 302 14.17 1.12 -20.68
C GLU A 302 15.32 2.07 -21.01
N GLY A 303 16.26 1.58 -21.82
CA GLY A 303 17.51 2.30 -22.09
C GLY A 303 18.31 2.50 -20.80
N ARG A 304 18.47 3.76 -20.39
CA ARG A 304 19.24 4.19 -19.21
C ARG A 304 18.34 4.44 -17.99
N LEU A 305 17.05 4.09 -18.07
CA LEU A 305 16.09 4.24 -16.99
C LEU A 305 15.83 2.89 -16.33
N TYR A 306 16.17 2.81 -15.04
CA TYR A 306 15.93 1.66 -14.19
C TYR A 306 14.82 1.99 -13.19
N PHE A 307 14.08 0.99 -12.71
CA PHE A 307 12.87 1.21 -11.90
C PHE A 307 12.92 0.39 -10.62
N ALA A 308 12.73 1.05 -9.47
CA ALA A 308 12.65 0.44 -8.16
C ALA A 308 11.46 1.01 -7.35
N GLY A 309 11.06 0.30 -6.31
CA GLY A 309 9.87 0.58 -5.52
C GLY A 309 9.03 -0.68 -5.33
N ASP A 310 8.14 -0.68 -4.35
CA ASP A 310 7.27 -1.83 -4.05
C ASP A 310 6.52 -2.33 -5.29
N HIS A 311 6.01 -1.39 -6.09
CA HIS A 311 5.32 -1.61 -7.37
C HIS A 311 6.14 -2.33 -8.44
N THR A 312 7.46 -2.49 -8.24
CA THR A 312 8.36 -3.25 -9.12
C THR A 312 8.67 -4.65 -8.57
N THR A 313 7.92 -5.10 -7.57
CA THR A 313 8.02 -6.44 -6.97
C THR A 313 6.67 -7.13 -6.99
N LEU A 314 6.53 -8.25 -6.27
CA LEU A 314 5.23 -8.88 -5.98
C LEU A 314 4.84 -8.73 -4.50
N TYR A 315 5.58 -7.92 -3.74
CA TYR A 315 5.34 -7.58 -2.34
C TYR A 315 4.76 -6.16 -2.22
N HIS A 316 3.66 -5.90 -2.92
CA HIS A 316 3.06 -4.59 -2.94
C HIS A 316 2.53 -4.15 -1.57
N GLY A 317 2.73 -2.87 -1.22
CA GLY A 317 2.35 -2.33 0.09
C GLY A 317 3.24 -2.77 1.25
N TRP A 318 4.33 -3.48 0.99
CA TRP A 318 5.31 -3.90 1.99
C TRP A 318 6.65 -3.20 1.81
N ILE A 319 7.22 -2.71 2.91
CA ILE A 319 8.57 -2.10 2.93
C ILE A 319 9.62 -3.07 2.37
N GLN A 320 9.44 -4.38 2.61
CA GLN A 320 10.29 -5.43 2.06
C GLN A 320 10.42 -5.34 0.53
N GLY A 321 9.31 -5.17 -0.20
CA GLY A 321 9.35 -5.06 -1.66
C GLY A 321 10.10 -3.80 -2.13
N ALA A 322 9.96 -2.69 -1.41
CA ALA A 322 10.72 -1.48 -1.71
C ALA A 322 12.23 -1.66 -1.49
N ILE A 323 12.64 -2.36 -0.42
CA ILE A 323 14.06 -2.64 -0.15
C ILE A 323 14.64 -3.63 -1.16
N GLU A 324 13.94 -4.75 -1.41
CA GLU A 324 14.38 -5.77 -2.36
C GLU A 324 14.56 -5.21 -3.76
N SER A 325 13.63 -4.38 -4.23
CA SER A 325 13.78 -3.71 -5.54
C SER A 325 14.93 -2.72 -5.58
N GLY A 326 15.18 -1.98 -4.50
CA GLY A 326 16.35 -1.10 -4.39
C GLY A 326 17.66 -1.88 -4.50
N VAL A 327 17.77 -3.01 -3.78
CA VAL A 327 18.95 -3.90 -3.85
C VAL A 327 19.09 -4.51 -5.24
N ARG A 328 18.00 -5.02 -5.82
CA ARG A 328 17.97 -5.58 -7.18
C ARG A 328 18.56 -4.58 -8.19
N VAL A 329 18.02 -3.37 -8.23
CA VAL A 329 18.46 -2.38 -9.22
C VAL A 329 19.89 -1.90 -8.95
N ALA A 330 20.31 -1.78 -7.68
CA ALA A 330 21.68 -1.44 -7.35
C ALA A 330 22.69 -2.48 -7.91
N VAL A 331 22.32 -3.77 -7.91
CA VAL A 331 23.12 -4.83 -8.56
C VAL A 331 23.06 -4.69 -10.08
N GLU A 332 21.87 -4.52 -10.67
CA GLU A 332 21.68 -4.38 -12.12
C GLU A 332 22.45 -3.22 -12.77
N VAL A 333 22.70 -2.14 -12.03
CA VAL A 333 23.44 -0.96 -12.55
C VAL A 333 24.94 -1.01 -12.25
N ASN A 334 25.38 -1.90 -11.36
CA ASN A 334 26.78 -2.06 -10.98
C ASN A 334 27.49 -3.12 -11.84
N ASP A 335 26.73 -4.07 -12.39
CA ASP A 335 27.18 -5.04 -13.39
C ASP A 335 27.25 -4.41 -14.79
#